data_AF-A0A8H3QU48-F1
#
_entry.id   AF-A0A8H3QU48-F1
#
_cell.length_a   1.000
_cell.length_b   1.000
_cell.length_c   1.000
_cell.angle_alpha   90.00
_cell.angle_beta   90.00
_cell.angle_gamma   90.00
#
_symmetry.space_group_name_H-M   'P 1'
#
loop_
_entity.id
_entity.type
_entity.pdbx_description
1 polymer ?
#
loop_
_entity_poly.entity_id
_entity_poly.type
_entity_poly.pdbx_seq_one_letter_code
_entity_poly.pdbx_strand_id
1 'polypeptide(L)'
;MNTHLSTKIYNFLVNAEEEHITGASVIYQGIEDDPWVSKEELRSIISQAVILANNQNVRGSSRHTTLLEILSEFDISYKAIFSLRAIGVVKVNEEEPLSSAQIRSNINKLKSKLKKNTSTLYQHLFSAVNRVSTDELTWKVPLGSQVIADESDIIKKLPKQLRENFMIDFASCDTNKLPRALLHDGRWKESNEKLAEITDGILETLNDSWNNSAFSPEEAEVLNEGTYLTNLIVLAIRASLKNLPHGKFTYISTYERQSIASADRRKRSGRRPDIIFVMMDRGKKYELMYTECSRLFCQRPEKDEFGIIGLQVAGSILQLTVLIRDGANVDRYYHLHESRIPVQKSEPAVVAKFIETLLILRNILIVNMSLLPHGSTPKSDRQKEDNVWRCLTSRKHPLSIEQASSIHPEVEDLLNKAVENYIKQKERQKMKPITSDCETSLRQENEELCISKQVLEKKIEELLDLQEQYKSREVAMTRSLEESGEKVSQLSDSVAFFKSIIPDTKKAIVSAEKSIDMLENKCWHLEDIISAKDRKIIALVNKISSYTRYSDINIEPEIYSSIKERKL
;
A
#
# COMPACT_ATOMS: atom_id res chain seq x y z
N MET A 1 -9.62 22.29 -10.60
CA MET A 1 -8.62 21.20 -10.76
C MET A 1 -8.04 20.90 -9.38
N ASN A 2 -8.01 19.63 -9.00
CA ASN A 2 -7.48 19.17 -7.72
C ASN A 2 -5.93 19.27 -7.74
N THR A 3 -5.39 20.45 -7.40
CA THR A 3 -3.96 20.76 -7.43
C THR A 3 -3.12 19.84 -6.54
N HIS A 4 -3.68 19.38 -5.43
CA HIS A 4 -3.03 18.43 -4.54
C HIS A 4 -2.81 17.07 -5.21
N LEU A 5 -3.84 16.53 -5.87
CA LEU A 5 -3.76 15.23 -6.53
C LEU A 5 -2.79 15.24 -7.71
N SER A 6 -2.81 16.32 -8.51
CA SER A 6 -1.87 16.52 -9.61
C SER A 6 -0.41 16.56 -9.12
N THR A 7 -0.16 17.26 -8.00
CA THR A 7 1.19 17.35 -7.40
C THR A 7 1.66 15.99 -6.86
N LYS A 8 0.77 15.24 -6.19
CA LYS A 8 1.09 13.89 -5.67
C LYS A 8 1.49 12.94 -6.80
N ILE A 9 0.68 12.88 -7.86
CA ILE A 9 0.95 12.02 -9.02
C ILE A 9 2.26 12.45 -9.71
N TYR A 10 2.47 13.75 -9.91
CA TYR A 10 3.73 14.26 -10.47
C TYR A 10 4.95 13.85 -9.65
N ASN A 11 4.91 14.04 -8.33
CA ASN A 11 6.02 13.67 -7.43
C ASN A 11 6.30 12.16 -7.47
N PHE A 12 5.25 11.33 -7.54
CA PHE A 12 5.40 9.89 -7.70
C PHE A 12 6.11 9.54 -9.01
N LEU A 13 5.69 10.12 -10.14
CA LEU A 13 6.30 9.87 -11.44
C LEU A 13 7.78 10.32 -11.54
N VAL A 14 8.18 11.35 -10.78
CA VAL A 14 9.56 11.85 -10.78
C VAL A 14 10.46 11.05 -9.82
N ASN A 15 9.96 10.68 -8.64
CA ASN A 15 10.81 10.13 -7.57
C ASN A 15 10.78 8.61 -7.47
N ALA A 16 9.73 7.93 -7.95
CA ALA A 16 9.63 6.48 -7.82
C ALA A 16 10.66 5.77 -8.71
N GLU A 17 11.10 4.57 -8.30
CA GLU A 17 11.92 3.71 -9.15
C GLU A 17 11.14 3.28 -10.40
N GLU A 18 11.82 3.09 -11.53
CA GLU A 18 11.17 2.88 -12.82
C GLU A 18 10.28 1.62 -12.84
N GLU A 19 10.69 0.55 -12.16
CA GLU A 19 9.92 -0.69 -12.02
C GLU A 19 8.60 -0.53 -11.25
N HIS A 20 8.48 0.50 -10.42
CA HIS A 20 7.28 0.81 -9.66
C HIS A 20 6.28 1.69 -10.44
N ILE A 21 6.68 2.24 -11.59
CA ILE A 21 5.87 3.17 -12.39
C ILE A 21 5.09 2.38 -13.45
N THR A 22 3.85 2.02 -13.10
CA THR A 22 2.91 1.32 -14.00
C THR A 22 1.57 2.06 -14.09
N GLY A 23 0.78 1.82 -15.15
CA GLY A 23 -0.57 2.37 -15.25
C GLY A 23 -1.44 2.05 -14.02
N ALA A 24 -1.27 0.87 -13.43
CA ALA A 24 -1.97 0.45 -12.22
C ALA A 24 -1.55 1.26 -10.98
N SER A 25 -0.23 1.41 -10.75
CA SER A 25 0.30 2.17 -9.61
C SER A 25 -0.11 3.64 -9.64
N VAL A 26 -0.09 4.28 -10.82
CA VAL A 26 -0.43 5.70 -10.98
C VAL A 26 -1.93 5.93 -10.75
N ILE A 27 -2.77 5.01 -11.23
CA ILE A 27 -4.21 5.06 -10.96
C ILE A 27 -4.48 4.85 -9.48
N TYR A 28 -3.80 3.90 -8.83
CA TYR A 28 -3.90 3.69 -7.39
C TYR A 28 -3.57 4.97 -6.61
N GLN A 29 -2.45 5.63 -6.92
CA GLN A 29 -2.06 6.92 -6.33
C GLN A 29 -3.14 8.00 -6.50
N GLY A 30 -3.84 7.97 -7.64
CA GLY A 30 -4.96 8.87 -7.94
C GLY A 30 -6.23 8.61 -7.11
N ILE A 31 -6.53 7.35 -6.81
CA ILE A 31 -7.78 6.95 -6.12
C ILE A 31 -7.61 6.68 -4.62
N GLU A 32 -6.38 6.57 -4.12
CA GLU A 32 -6.07 6.34 -2.71
C GLU A 32 -6.64 7.47 -1.84
N ASP A 33 -6.37 8.72 -2.22
CA ASP A 33 -6.79 9.90 -1.47
C ASP A 33 -8.18 10.40 -1.90
N ASP A 34 -8.51 10.27 -3.19
CA ASP A 34 -9.77 10.75 -3.78
C ASP A 34 -10.41 9.70 -4.71
N PRO A 35 -11.07 8.68 -4.14
CA PRO A 35 -11.65 7.56 -4.91
C PRO A 35 -12.91 7.90 -5.70
N TRP A 36 -13.30 9.18 -5.73
CA TRP A 36 -14.52 9.67 -6.39
C TRP A 36 -14.23 10.56 -7.59
N VAL A 37 -12.95 10.79 -7.91
CA VAL A 37 -12.55 11.46 -9.14
C VAL A 37 -13.14 10.70 -10.32
N SER A 38 -13.81 11.42 -11.23
CA SER A 38 -14.34 10.81 -12.44
C SER A 38 -13.22 10.22 -13.30
N LYS A 39 -13.52 9.17 -14.06
CA LYS A 39 -12.53 8.52 -14.94
C LYS A 39 -11.87 9.53 -15.88
N GLU A 40 -12.66 10.45 -16.42
CA GLU A 40 -12.23 11.49 -17.37
C GLU A 40 -11.36 12.55 -16.68
N GLU A 41 -11.73 12.97 -15.46
CA GLU A 41 -10.93 13.91 -14.68
C GLU A 41 -9.60 13.29 -14.25
N LEU A 42 -9.62 12.03 -13.79
CA LEU A 42 -8.40 11.30 -13.41
C LEU A 42 -7.48 11.15 -14.63
N ARG A 43 -8.04 10.80 -15.79
CA ARG A 43 -7.29 10.72 -17.05
C ARG A 43 -6.64 12.05 -17.40
N SER A 44 -7.37 13.16 -17.25
CA SER A 44 -6.86 14.51 -17.51
C SER A 44 -5.69 14.86 -16.57
N ILE A 45 -5.86 14.61 -15.27
CA ILE A 45 -4.83 14.89 -14.24
C ILE A 45 -3.57 14.06 -14.51
N ILE A 46 -3.71 12.76 -14.77
CA ILE A 46 -2.57 11.88 -15.08
C ILE A 46 -1.89 12.31 -16.38
N SER A 47 -2.66 12.66 -17.41
CA SER A 47 -2.11 13.13 -18.69
C SER A 47 -1.24 14.37 -18.50
N GLN A 48 -1.72 15.36 -17.72
CA GLN A 48 -0.94 16.55 -17.42
C GLN A 48 0.32 16.23 -16.59
N ALA A 49 0.20 15.38 -15.57
CA ALA A 49 1.34 14.99 -14.73
C ALA A 49 2.42 14.23 -15.52
N VAL A 50 2.02 13.33 -16.43
CA VAL A 50 2.92 12.60 -17.32
C VAL A 50 3.65 13.55 -18.26
N ILE A 51 2.96 14.51 -18.88
CA ILE A 51 3.59 15.50 -19.76
C ILE A 51 4.64 16.32 -19.00
N LEU A 52 4.29 16.78 -17.79
CA LEU A 52 5.19 17.56 -16.95
C LEU A 52 6.43 16.74 -16.53
N ALA A 53 6.24 15.50 -16.10
CA ALA A 53 7.33 14.61 -15.69
C ALA A 53 8.23 14.24 -16.89
N ASN A 54 7.65 13.99 -18.06
CA ASN A 54 8.42 13.66 -19.27
C ASN A 54 9.31 14.80 -19.77
N ASN A 55 8.92 16.06 -19.55
CA ASN A 55 9.75 17.21 -19.92
C ASN A 55 11.09 17.26 -19.17
N GLN A 56 11.23 16.54 -18.05
CA GLN A 56 12.47 16.45 -17.28
C GLN A 56 13.39 15.31 -17.74
N ASN A 57 12.89 14.38 -18.57
CA ASN A 57 13.63 13.20 -18.99
C ASN A 57 14.24 13.38 -20.39
N VAL A 58 15.40 12.76 -20.62
CA VAL A 58 16.02 12.71 -21.95
C VAL A 58 15.09 11.95 -22.90
N ARG A 59 14.76 12.58 -24.04
CA ARG A 59 13.89 11.99 -25.05
C ARG A 59 14.45 10.64 -25.51
N GLY A 60 13.65 9.58 -25.33
CA GLY A 60 14.01 8.21 -25.71
C GLY A 60 14.69 7.39 -24.60
N SER A 61 14.77 7.89 -23.37
CA SER A 61 15.17 7.06 -22.23
C SER A 61 14.11 5.98 -21.94
N SER A 62 14.53 4.93 -21.21
CA SER A 62 13.63 3.87 -20.74
C SER A 62 12.44 4.47 -19.97
N ARG A 63 12.73 5.30 -18.96
CA ARG A 63 11.73 6.05 -18.18
C ARG A 63 10.82 6.94 -19.02
N HIS A 64 11.33 7.61 -20.06
CA HIS A 64 10.51 8.42 -20.97
C HIS A 64 9.49 7.56 -21.74
N THR A 65 9.86 6.32 -22.08
CA THR A 65 8.97 5.36 -22.76
C THR A 65 7.92 4.83 -21.79
N THR A 66 8.32 4.39 -20.60
CA THR A 66 7.42 3.92 -19.53
C THR A 66 6.37 4.97 -19.16
N LEU A 67 6.75 6.24 -19.06
CA LEU A 67 5.82 7.33 -18.75
C LEU A 67 4.75 7.54 -19.83
N LEU A 68 5.08 7.31 -21.11
CA LEU A 68 4.10 7.38 -22.21
C LEU A 68 3.19 6.15 -22.24
N GLU A 69 3.72 4.97 -21.90
CA GLU A 69 2.96 3.72 -21.84
C GLU A 69 1.81 3.80 -20.83
N ILE A 70 1.99 4.50 -19.70
CA ILE A 70 0.93 4.75 -18.70
C ILE A 70 -0.35 5.31 -19.34
N LEU A 71 -0.24 6.21 -20.33
CA LEU A 71 -1.39 6.79 -20.99
C LEU A 71 -2.10 5.80 -21.91
N SER A 72 -1.34 4.88 -22.53
CA SER A 72 -1.90 3.81 -23.36
C SER A 72 -2.55 2.70 -22.53
N GLU A 73 -2.01 2.42 -21.34
CA GLU A 73 -2.51 1.38 -20.43
C GLU A 73 -3.72 1.85 -19.59
N PHE A 74 -3.97 3.16 -19.54
CA PHE A 74 -4.92 3.79 -18.61
C PHE A 74 -6.27 3.06 -18.51
N ASP A 75 -6.90 2.75 -19.65
CA ASP A 75 -8.24 2.14 -19.66
C ASP A 75 -8.24 0.71 -19.08
N ILE A 76 -7.19 -0.07 -19.34
CA ILE A 76 -7.03 -1.44 -18.86
C ILE A 76 -6.68 -1.42 -17.37
N SER A 77 -5.71 -0.60 -16.97
CA SER A 77 -5.28 -0.45 -15.58
C SER A 77 -6.40 0.13 -14.70
N TYR A 78 -7.19 1.08 -15.21
CA TYR A 78 -8.34 1.64 -14.50
C TYR A 78 -9.37 0.57 -14.19
N LYS A 79 -9.70 -0.25 -15.19
CA LYS A 79 -10.65 -1.35 -15.03
C LYS A 79 -10.11 -2.38 -14.02
N ALA A 80 -8.83 -2.75 -14.10
CA ALA A 80 -8.21 -3.69 -13.19
C ALA A 80 -8.24 -3.19 -11.73
N ILE A 81 -7.79 -1.96 -11.48
CA ILE A 81 -7.81 -1.37 -10.13
C ILE A 81 -9.23 -1.21 -9.61
N PHE A 82 -10.19 -0.78 -10.44
CA PHE A 82 -11.58 -0.66 -10.03
C PHE A 82 -12.22 -2.03 -9.72
N SER A 83 -11.87 -3.08 -10.48
CA SER A 83 -12.26 -4.45 -10.18
C SER A 83 -11.64 -4.95 -8.87
N LEU A 84 -10.35 -4.69 -8.62
CA LEU A 84 -9.68 -5.03 -7.36
C LEU A 84 -10.29 -4.31 -6.15
N ARG A 85 -10.74 -3.07 -6.34
CA ARG A 85 -11.55 -2.34 -5.35
C ARG A 85 -12.90 -3.01 -5.11
N ALA A 86 -13.61 -3.38 -6.18
CA ALA A 86 -14.94 -3.99 -6.08
C ALA A 86 -14.94 -5.34 -5.34
N ILE A 87 -13.83 -6.08 -5.38
CA ILE A 87 -13.65 -7.34 -4.65
C ILE A 87 -13.00 -7.16 -3.27
N GLY A 88 -12.76 -5.92 -2.82
CA GLY A 88 -12.25 -5.60 -1.48
C GLY A 88 -10.74 -5.78 -1.28
N VAL A 89 -9.96 -6.00 -2.35
CA VAL A 89 -8.50 -6.16 -2.28
C VAL A 89 -7.80 -4.81 -2.11
N VAL A 90 -8.31 -3.77 -2.79
CA VAL A 90 -7.78 -2.40 -2.72
C VAL A 90 -8.58 -1.57 -1.71
N LYS A 91 -7.94 -1.22 -0.58
CA LYS A 91 -8.51 -0.33 0.44
C LYS A 91 -8.40 1.13 -0.02
N VAL A 92 -9.53 1.78 -0.28
CA VAL A 92 -9.63 3.22 -0.57
C VAL A 92 -10.74 3.86 0.27
N ASN A 93 -10.81 5.18 0.32
CA ASN A 93 -11.87 5.91 1.03
C ASN A 93 -13.28 5.63 0.43
N GLU A 94 -14.01 4.64 0.94
CA GLU A 94 -15.34 4.27 0.45
C GLU A 94 -16.46 5.28 0.74
N GLU A 95 -16.15 6.41 1.38
CA GLU A 95 -17.17 7.41 1.72
C GLU A 95 -17.40 8.38 0.57
N GLU A 96 -18.59 8.31 -0.04
CA GLU A 96 -19.00 9.32 -1.01
C GLU A 96 -18.96 10.69 -0.33
N PRO A 97 -18.24 11.67 -0.91
CA PRO A 97 -18.13 12.98 -0.33
C PRO A 97 -19.50 13.63 -0.34
N LEU A 98 -19.75 14.55 0.61
CA LEU A 98 -21.01 15.28 0.61
C LEU A 98 -21.16 16.01 -0.73
N SER A 99 -22.25 15.75 -1.43
CA SER A 99 -22.54 16.46 -2.66
C SER A 99 -22.76 17.95 -2.37
N SER A 100 -22.50 18.82 -3.35
CA SER A 100 -22.75 20.26 -3.21
C SER A 100 -24.20 20.57 -2.78
N ALA A 101 -25.17 19.77 -3.25
CA ALA A 101 -26.56 19.85 -2.83
C ALA A 101 -26.76 19.48 -1.35
N GLN A 102 -26.08 18.44 -0.86
CA GLN A 102 -26.10 18.05 0.55
C GLN A 102 -25.44 19.10 1.44
N ILE A 103 -24.29 19.64 1.03
CA ILE A 103 -23.59 20.73 1.73
C ILE A 103 -24.50 21.96 1.82
N ARG A 104 -25.14 22.36 0.72
CA ARG A 104 -26.09 23.48 0.70
C ARG A 104 -27.28 23.23 1.63
N SER A 105 -27.84 22.02 1.61
CA SER A 105 -28.92 21.61 2.52
C SER A 105 -28.48 21.69 3.99
N ASN A 106 -27.27 21.23 4.30
CA ASN A 106 -26.66 21.28 5.62
C ASN A 106 -26.50 22.72 6.11
N ILE A 107 -25.92 23.59 5.30
CA ILE A 107 -25.74 25.01 5.66
C ILE A 107 -27.07 25.70 5.90
N ASN A 108 -28.10 25.43 5.09
CA ASN A 108 -29.44 25.97 5.31
C ASN A 108 -30.06 25.48 6.63
N LYS A 109 -29.87 24.19 6.97
CA LYS A 109 -30.28 23.66 8.27
C LYS A 109 -29.54 24.34 9.42
N LEU A 110 -28.22 24.51 9.32
CA LEU A 110 -27.42 25.21 10.33
C LEU A 110 -27.90 26.66 10.51
N LYS A 111 -28.08 27.40 9.41
CA LYS A 111 -28.65 28.77 9.42
C LYS A 111 -30.01 28.80 10.13
N SER A 112 -30.88 27.82 9.88
CA SER A 112 -32.19 27.73 10.53
C SER A 112 -32.09 27.47 12.04
N LYS A 113 -31.07 26.72 12.50
CA LYS A 113 -30.82 26.47 13.93
C LYS A 113 -30.30 27.73 14.61
N LEU A 114 -29.32 28.39 14.00
CA LEU A 114 -28.72 29.62 14.52
C LEU A 114 -29.75 30.75 14.63
N LYS A 115 -30.65 30.88 13.64
CA LYS A 115 -31.72 31.90 13.63
C LYS A 115 -32.72 31.75 14.79
N LYS A 116 -32.89 30.55 15.34
CA LYS A 116 -33.87 30.29 16.43
C LYS A 116 -33.42 30.88 17.77
N ASN A 117 -32.13 31.11 17.96
CA ASN A 117 -31.60 31.67 19.19
C ASN A 117 -31.28 33.16 19.01
N THR A 118 -31.84 34.00 19.88
CA THR A 118 -31.69 35.46 19.82
C THR A 118 -30.49 35.98 20.60
N SER A 119 -29.69 35.11 21.22
CA SER A 119 -28.51 35.55 21.94
C SER A 119 -27.48 36.19 21.00
N THR A 120 -26.70 37.14 21.54
CA THR A 120 -25.70 37.91 20.78
C THR A 120 -24.72 37.00 20.05
N LEU A 121 -24.27 35.92 20.69
CA LEU A 121 -23.40 34.91 20.08
C LEU A 121 -24.03 34.30 18.81
N TYR A 122 -25.27 33.83 18.89
CA TYR A 122 -25.93 33.16 17.77
C TYR A 122 -26.25 34.12 16.62
N GLN A 123 -26.54 35.39 16.90
CA GLN A 123 -26.70 36.42 15.86
C GLN A 123 -25.40 36.69 15.10
N HIS A 124 -24.27 36.74 15.81
CA HIS A 124 -22.95 36.86 15.19
C HIS A 124 -22.57 35.61 14.39
N LEU A 125 -22.81 34.41 14.93
CA LEU A 125 -22.59 33.15 14.21
C LEU A 125 -23.45 33.05 12.95
N PHE A 126 -24.74 33.40 13.04
CA PHE A 126 -25.65 33.43 11.89
C PHE A 126 -25.14 34.38 10.80
N SER A 127 -24.71 35.58 11.19
CA SER A 127 -24.16 36.57 10.28
C SER A 127 -22.87 36.07 9.61
N ALA A 128 -21.99 35.43 10.37
CA ALA A 128 -20.75 34.86 9.84
C ALA A 128 -20.99 33.69 8.88
N VAL A 129 -21.88 32.74 9.23
CA VAL A 129 -22.26 31.61 8.38
C VAL A 129 -22.99 32.06 7.11
N ASN A 130 -23.72 33.18 7.15
CA ASN A 130 -24.33 33.75 5.95
C ASN A 130 -23.35 34.33 4.95
N ARG A 131 -22.17 34.77 5.41
CA ARG A 131 -21.11 35.30 4.54
C ARG A 131 -20.29 34.20 3.84
N VAL A 132 -20.43 32.95 4.28
CA VAL A 132 -19.72 31.83 3.67
C VAL A 132 -20.40 31.43 2.36
N SER A 133 -19.63 31.43 1.27
CA SER A 133 -20.08 30.90 -0.02
C SER A 133 -20.29 29.39 0.09
N THR A 134 -21.50 28.91 -0.17
CA THR A 134 -21.79 27.46 -0.14
C THR A 134 -21.13 26.70 -1.28
N ASP A 135 -20.74 27.41 -2.34
CA ASP A 135 -20.14 26.81 -3.54
C ASP A 135 -18.61 26.62 -3.39
N GLU A 136 -17.99 27.33 -2.44
CA GLU A 136 -16.57 27.16 -2.06
C GLU A 136 -16.38 26.14 -0.93
N LEU A 137 -17.47 25.71 -0.28
CA LEU A 137 -17.41 24.74 0.81
C LEU A 137 -17.20 23.33 0.27
N THR A 138 -16.18 22.67 0.80
CA THR A 138 -15.92 21.26 0.55
C THR A 138 -16.38 20.41 1.74
N TRP A 139 -16.62 19.12 1.48
CA TRP A 139 -16.92 18.13 2.51
C TRP A 139 -15.79 17.99 3.56
N LYS A 140 -14.57 18.45 3.23
CA LYS A 140 -13.41 18.44 4.13
C LYS A 140 -13.49 19.49 5.25
N VAL A 141 -14.35 20.51 5.09
CA VAL A 141 -14.54 21.56 6.11
C VAL A 141 -15.68 21.14 7.05
N PRO A 142 -15.49 21.09 8.39
CA PRO A 142 -16.52 20.68 9.35
C PRO A 142 -17.86 21.41 9.18
N LEU A 143 -17.79 22.67 8.75
CA LEU A 143 -18.96 23.51 8.47
C LEU A 143 -19.90 22.91 7.43
N GLY A 144 -19.36 22.23 6.40
CA GLY A 144 -20.15 21.53 5.37
C GLY A 144 -21.03 20.40 5.94
N SER A 145 -20.68 19.90 7.13
CA SER A 145 -21.41 18.89 7.91
C SER A 145 -22.29 19.49 9.01
N GLN A 146 -22.53 20.80 9.01
CA GLN A 146 -23.25 21.57 10.05
C GLN A 146 -22.48 21.71 11.38
N VAL A 147 -21.17 21.47 11.38
CA VAL A 147 -20.35 21.51 12.59
C VAL A 147 -19.53 22.81 12.63
N ILE A 148 -19.58 23.55 13.73
CA ILE A 148 -18.78 24.76 13.93
C ILE A 148 -17.56 24.42 14.79
N ALA A 149 -16.36 24.47 14.19
CA ALA A 149 -15.12 24.27 14.93
C ALA A 149 -14.66 25.57 15.61
N ASP A 150 -14.13 25.45 16.82
CA ASP A 150 -13.50 26.54 17.58
C ASP A 150 -12.32 27.18 16.85
N GLU A 151 -11.55 26.39 16.10
CA GLU A 151 -10.43 26.88 15.28
C GLU A 151 -10.85 27.47 13.92
N SER A 152 -12.14 27.44 13.59
CA SER A 152 -12.63 27.93 12.30
C SER A 152 -12.45 29.44 12.15
N ASP A 153 -12.29 29.90 10.92
CA ASP A 153 -12.21 31.33 10.61
C ASP A 153 -13.44 32.12 11.09
N ILE A 154 -14.60 31.45 11.17
CA ILE A 154 -15.83 32.04 11.70
C ILE A 154 -15.64 32.45 13.16
N ILE A 155 -15.05 31.57 13.97
CA ILE A 155 -14.82 31.81 15.41
C ILE A 155 -13.62 32.73 15.64
N LYS A 156 -12.54 32.58 14.87
CA LYS A 156 -11.35 33.46 14.97
C LYS A 156 -11.67 34.94 14.70
N LYS A 157 -12.65 35.21 13.84
CA LYS A 157 -13.11 36.58 13.51
C LYS A 157 -14.13 37.15 14.50
N LEU A 158 -14.55 36.41 15.52
CA LEU A 158 -15.44 36.92 16.57
C LEU A 158 -14.68 37.83 17.55
N PRO A 159 -15.35 38.85 18.12
CA PRO A 159 -14.82 39.59 19.26
C PRO A 159 -14.44 38.65 20.41
N LYS A 160 -13.34 38.96 21.12
CA LYS A 160 -12.77 38.13 22.20
C LYS A 160 -13.83 37.63 23.19
N GLN A 161 -14.72 38.51 23.63
CA GLN A 161 -15.78 38.19 24.59
C GLN A 161 -16.83 37.22 24.03
N LEU A 162 -17.15 37.29 22.73
CA LEU A 162 -18.07 36.34 22.10
C LEU A 162 -17.38 35.00 21.82
N ARG A 163 -16.08 35.01 21.54
CA ARG A 163 -15.28 33.78 21.46
C ARG A 163 -15.25 33.07 22.81
N GLU A 164 -15.01 33.81 23.90
CA GLU A 164 -15.10 33.26 25.26
C GLU A 164 -16.51 32.75 25.57
N ASN A 165 -17.57 33.48 25.19
CA ASN A 165 -18.94 32.98 25.33
C ASN A 165 -19.22 31.71 24.51
N PHE A 166 -18.60 31.56 23.33
CA PHE A 166 -18.70 30.31 22.54
C PHE A 166 -18.17 29.11 23.34
N MET A 167 -17.15 29.34 24.17
CA MET A 167 -16.57 28.34 25.07
C MET A 167 -17.36 28.15 26.37
N ILE A 168 -17.97 29.22 26.89
CA ILE A 168 -18.60 29.29 28.23
C ILE A 168 -20.10 28.92 28.24
N ASP A 169 -20.82 28.99 27.11
CA ASP A 169 -22.29 28.77 27.00
C ASP A 169 -22.80 27.41 27.54
N PHE A 170 -21.89 26.54 27.98
CA PHE A 170 -22.14 25.22 28.57
C PHE A 170 -22.08 25.20 30.11
N ALA A 171 -21.52 26.23 30.76
CA ALA A 171 -21.36 26.30 32.21
C ALA A 171 -22.67 26.59 32.97
N SER A 172 -23.72 27.06 32.29
CA SER A 172 -24.93 27.59 32.93
C SER A 172 -26.04 26.57 33.22
N CYS A 173 -25.76 25.26 33.17
CA CYS A 173 -26.76 24.27 33.58
C CYS A 173 -26.73 24.06 35.10
N ASP A 174 -27.91 24.01 35.71
CA ASP A 174 -28.14 23.71 37.13
C ASP A 174 -27.46 22.39 37.53
N THR A 175 -26.18 22.46 37.92
CA THR A 175 -25.34 21.34 38.38
C THR A 175 -25.75 20.84 39.77
N ASN A 176 -26.72 21.51 40.40
CA ASN A 176 -27.21 21.28 41.76
C ASN A 176 -27.86 19.89 41.99
N LYS A 177 -28.01 19.05 40.96
CA LYS A 177 -28.62 17.71 41.05
C LYS A 177 -27.67 16.53 40.80
N LEU A 178 -26.45 16.77 40.33
CA LEU A 178 -25.45 15.69 40.17
C LEU A 178 -24.54 15.63 41.40
N PRO A 179 -24.18 14.43 41.89
CA PRO A 179 -23.11 14.27 42.87
C PRO A 179 -21.85 15.04 42.42
N ARG A 180 -21.29 15.90 43.28
CA ARG A 180 -20.08 16.68 42.96
C ARG A 180 -18.91 15.80 42.48
N ALA A 181 -18.84 14.55 42.94
CA ALA A 181 -17.85 13.57 42.52
C ALA A 181 -17.90 13.23 41.00
N LEU A 182 -19.05 13.43 40.35
CA LEU A 182 -19.29 13.12 38.94
C LEU A 182 -19.13 14.32 38.01
N LEU A 183 -18.96 15.52 38.56
CA LEU A 183 -18.68 16.72 37.79
C LEU A 183 -17.18 16.81 37.55
N HIS A 184 -16.76 17.17 36.35
CA HIS A 184 -15.36 17.51 36.11
C HIS A 184 -15.06 18.84 36.82
N ASP A 185 -14.15 18.82 37.77
CA ASP A 185 -13.86 19.93 38.68
C ASP A 185 -12.45 20.50 38.43
N GLY A 186 -11.92 20.23 37.24
CA GLY A 186 -10.53 20.55 36.88
C GLY A 186 -9.50 19.70 37.63
N ARG A 187 -9.94 18.59 38.26
CA ARG A 187 -9.09 17.65 38.97
C ARG A 187 -9.16 16.26 38.33
N TRP A 188 -8.07 15.52 38.48
CA TRP A 188 -8.02 14.11 38.13
C TRP A 188 -8.97 13.29 39.00
N LYS A 189 -9.75 12.41 38.37
CA LYS A 189 -10.69 11.53 39.09
C LYS A 189 -10.02 10.33 39.75
N GLU A 190 -8.81 10.01 39.34
CA GLU A 190 -7.98 8.96 39.92
C GLU A 190 -6.82 9.57 40.71
N SER A 191 -6.30 8.81 41.68
CA SER A 191 -5.19 9.27 42.52
C SER A 191 -3.88 9.32 41.74
N ASN A 192 -2.91 10.09 42.24
CA ASN A 192 -1.59 10.20 41.62
C ASN A 192 -0.89 8.85 41.49
N GLU A 193 -1.08 7.94 42.46
CA GLU A 193 -0.54 6.58 42.41
C GLU A 193 -1.15 5.79 41.26
N LYS A 194 -2.46 5.94 41.01
CA LYS A 194 -3.12 5.26 39.91
C LYS A 194 -2.71 5.83 38.56
N LEU A 195 -2.59 7.15 38.46
CA LEU A 195 -2.08 7.81 37.25
C LEU A 195 -0.64 7.38 36.95
N ALA A 196 0.20 7.23 37.97
CA ALA A 196 1.55 6.71 37.84
C ALA A 196 1.56 5.26 37.34
N GLU A 197 0.74 4.37 37.91
CA GLU A 197 0.60 2.98 37.44
C GLU A 197 0.18 2.91 35.95
N ILE A 198 -0.78 3.74 35.53
CA ILE A 198 -1.21 3.80 34.13
C ILE A 198 -0.10 4.37 33.24
N THR A 199 0.62 5.39 33.71
CA THR A 199 1.77 5.97 33.02
C THR A 199 2.87 4.92 32.79
N ASP A 200 3.22 4.16 33.81
CA ASP A 200 4.21 3.08 33.73
C ASP A 200 3.78 2.00 32.73
N GLY A 201 2.50 1.63 32.72
CA GLY A 201 1.96 0.67 31.74
C GLY A 201 1.99 1.18 30.30
N ILE A 202 1.73 2.48 30.08
CA ILE A 202 1.87 3.10 28.75
C ILE A 202 3.35 3.12 28.34
N LEU A 203 4.25 3.49 29.24
CA LEU A 203 5.70 3.52 28.98
C LEU A 203 6.27 2.14 28.64
N GLU A 204 5.84 1.09 29.34
CA GLU A 204 6.21 -0.30 29.03
C GLU A 204 5.75 -0.69 27.63
N THR A 205 4.50 -0.37 27.28
CA THR A 205 3.92 -0.63 25.95
C THR A 205 4.67 0.12 24.84
N LEU A 206 5.02 1.39 25.07
CA LEU A 206 5.81 2.18 24.13
C LEU A 206 7.23 1.62 23.99
N ASN A 207 7.85 1.21 25.09
CA ASN A 207 9.18 0.60 25.07
C ASN A 207 9.19 -0.71 24.29
N ASP A 208 8.20 -1.57 24.46
CA ASP A 208 8.05 -2.80 23.68
C ASP A 208 7.90 -2.50 22.18
N SER A 209 7.13 -1.45 21.86
CA SER A 209 6.97 -0.97 20.49
C SER A 209 8.30 -0.46 19.91
N TRP A 210 9.07 0.31 20.66
CA TRP A 210 10.37 0.84 20.22
C TRP A 210 11.46 -0.22 20.07
N ASN A 211 11.34 -1.37 20.74
CA ASN A 211 12.28 -2.48 20.58
C ASN A 211 12.01 -3.33 19.32
N ASN A 212 10.94 -3.03 18.59
CA ASN A 212 10.67 -3.66 17.30
C ASN A 212 11.52 -3.00 16.20
N SER A 213 12.24 -3.82 15.42
CA SER A 213 13.12 -3.37 14.33
C SER A 213 12.41 -2.48 13.30
N ALA A 214 11.10 -2.70 13.11
CA ALA A 214 10.25 -1.91 12.22
C ALA A 214 10.20 -0.41 12.55
N PHE A 215 10.56 -0.02 13.78
CA PHE A 215 10.63 1.37 14.23
C PHE A 215 12.06 1.91 14.32
N SER A 216 13.02 1.25 13.65
CA SER A 216 14.38 1.76 13.51
C SER A 216 14.40 3.13 12.80
N PRO A 217 15.42 3.98 13.04
CA PRO A 217 15.53 5.28 12.37
C PRO A 217 15.47 5.21 10.85
N GLU A 218 15.98 4.14 10.26
CA GLU A 218 16.07 3.89 8.82
C GLU A 218 14.71 3.47 8.22
N GLU A 219 13.93 2.66 8.93
CA GLU A 219 12.64 2.14 8.43
C GLU A 219 11.45 3.06 8.79
N ALA A 220 11.56 3.85 9.86
CA ALA A 220 10.46 4.68 10.37
C ALA A 220 10.01 5.81 9.43
N GLU A 221 10.90 6.33 8.58
CA GLU A 221 10.55 7.34 7.57
C GLU A 221 9.66 6.77 6.45
N VAL A 222 9.68 5.45 6.27
CA VAL A 222 8.95 4.71 5.22
C VAL A 222 7.63 4.12 5.74
N LEU A 223 7.38 4.17 7.06
CA LEU A 223 6.18 3.59 7.67
C LEU A 223 4.92 4.36 7.29
N ASN A 224 3.93 3.65 6.75
CA ASN A 224 2.60 4.21 6.53
C ASN A 224 1.85 4.45 7.86
N GLU A 225 0.86 5.35 7.81
CA GLU A 225 0.08 5.75 9.00
C GLU A 225 -0.66 4.59 9.68
N GLY A 226 -1.02 3.56 8.92
CA GLY A 226 -1.66 2.35 9.43
C GLY A 226 -0.75 1.50 10.33
N THR A 227 0.57 1.52 10.09
CA THR A 227 1.54 0.71 10.82
C THR A 227 1.73 1.21 12.24
N TYR A 228 2.03 2.51 12.45
CA TYR A 228 2.14 3.03 13.81
C TYR A 228 0.77 3.19 14.50
N LEU A 229 -0.34 3.34 13.76
CA LEU A 229 -1.68 3.25 14.35
C LEU A 229 -1.88 1.91 15.06
N THR A 230 -1.65 0.81 14.35
CA THR A 230 -1.92 -0.54 14.86
C THR A 230 -0.91 -0.94 15.93
N ASN A 231 0.36 -0.64 15.68
CA ASN A 231 1.47 -1.15 16.50
C ASN A 231 1.83 -0.22 17.66
N LEU A 232 1.39 1.04 17.68
CA LEU A 232 1.73 1.99 18.75
C LEU A 232 0.47 2.64 19.33
N ILE A 233 -0.36 3.30 18.52
CA ILE A 233 -1.50 4.10 19.01
C ILE A 233 -2.57 3.19 19.65
N VAL A 234 -2.96 2.10 18.98
CA VAL A 234 -3.92 1.12 19.51
C VAL A 234 -3.42 0.53 20.83
N LEU A 235 -2.13 0.19 20.91
CA LEU A 235 -1.54 -0.39 22.11
C LEU A 235 -1.49 0.63 23.26
N ALA A 236 -1.07 1.87 22.98
CA ALA A 236 -1.03 2.95 23.96
C ALA A 236 -2.44 3.31 24.48
N ILE A 237 -3.44 3.37 23.60
CA ILE A 237 -4.84 3.57 24.01
C ILE A 237 -5.30 2.40 24.88
N ARG A 238 -5.03 1.14 24.50
CA ARG A 238 -5.37 -0.03 25.33
C ARG A 238 -4.73 0.01 26.71
N ALA A 239 -3.45 0.41 26.80
CA ALA A 239 -2.77 0.59 28.06
C ALA A 239 -3.41 1.70 28.89
N SER A 240 -3.70 2.86 28.27
CA SER A 240 -4.34 4.01 28.93
C SER A 240 -5.75 3.71 29.45
N LEU A 241 -6.51 2.84 28.78
CA LEU A 241 -7.89 2.49 29.15
C LEU A 241 -7.97 1.17 29.97
N LYS A 242 -6.82 0.59 30.34
CA LYS A 242 -6.77 -0.61 31.17
C LYS A 242 -7.33 -0.32 32.56
N ASN A 243 -8.06 -1.27 33.15
CA ASN A 243 -8.59 -1.15 34.51
C ASN A 243 -9.48 0.10 34.76
N LEU A 244 -10.25 0.53 33.77
CA LEU A 244 -11.23 1.61 33.93
C LEU A 244 -12.34 1.23 34.93
N PRO A 245 -12.92 2.21 35.66
CA PRO A 245 -14.15 2.03 36.41
C PRO A 245 -15.26 1.50 35.49
N HIS A 246 -16.03 0.50 35.93
CA HIS A 246 -17.01 -0.23 35.10
C HIS A 246 -16.43 -1.04 33.92
N GLY A 247 -15.12 -1.30 33.92
CA GLY A 247 -14.38 -1.95 32.83
C GLY A 247 -14.92 -3.30 32.35
N LYS A 248 -15.66 -4.04 33.20
CA LYS A 248 -16.32 -5.31 32.83
C LYS A 248 -17.35 -5.16 31.71
N PHE A 249 -17.87 -3.94 31.51
CA PHE A 249 -18.87 -3.66 30.49
C PHE A 249 -18.33 -2.80 29.34
N THR A 250 -17.03 -2.51 29.33
CA THR A 250 -16.41 -1.70 28.28
C THR A 250 -15.52 -2.55 27.41
N TYR A 251 -15.44 -2.24 26.12
CA TYR A 251 -14.46 -2.87 25.24
C TYR A 251 -13.94 -1.88 24.19
N ILE A 252 -12.68 -2.07 23.81
CA ILE A 252 -12.08 -1.44 22.64
C ILE A 252 -12.24 -2.40 21.47
N SER A 253 -12.82 -1.93 20.38
CA SER A 253 -12.89 -2.69 19.13
C SER A 253 -12.05 -2.00 18.06
N THR A 254 -11.16 -2.77 17.45
CA THR A 254 -10.47 -2.45 16.19
C THR A 254 -11.10 -3.22 15.02
N TYR A 255 -12.27 -3.84 15.24
CA TYR A 255 -12.90 -4.78 14.31
C TYR A 255 -13.68 -4.07 13.20
N GLU A 256 -13.75 -4.73 12.04
CA GLU A 256 -14.61 -4.42 10.89
C GLU A 256 -16.11 -4.58 11.21
N ARG A 257 -16.64 -3.85 12.19
CA ARG A 257 -18.08 -3.77 12.44
C ARG A 257 -18.53 -2.33 12.47
N GLN A 258 -19.59 -2.05 11.71
CA GLN A 258 -20.30 -0.77 11.76
C GLN A 258 -20.70 -0.50 13.21
N SER A 259 -20.31 0.67 13.70
CA SER A 259 -20.95 1.32 14.83
C SER A 259 -22.48 1.36 14.61
N ILE A 260 -23.28 1.30 15.67
CA ILE A 260 -24.75 1.42 15.52
C ILE A 260 -25.09 2.81 14.97
N ALA A 261 -24.36 3.82 15.42
CA ALA A 261 -24.40 5.16 14.86
C ALA A 261 -24.08 5.17 13.36
N SER A 262 -23.18 4.30 12.87
CA SER A 262 -22.84 4.19 11.45
C SER A 262 -23.77 3.31 10.60
N ALA A 263 -24.49 2.36 11.21
CA ALA A 263 -25.42 1.46 10.54
C ALA A 263 -26.70 2.20 10.10
N ASP A 264 -27.19 3.14 10.91
CA ASP A 264 -28.36 3.99 10.58
C ASP A 264 -27.98 5.25 9.77
N ARG A 265 -26.71 5.67 9.76
CA ARG A 265 -26.20 6.85 9.02
C ARG A 265 -26.36 6.76 7.49
N ARG A 266 -26.24 5.58 6.89
CA ARG A 266 -26.31 5.39 5.43
C ARG A 266 -26.77 3.97 5.14
N LYS A 267 -27.82 3.80 4.35
CA LYS A 267 -28.26 2.51 3.79
C LYS A 267 -27.13 1.78 3.03
N ARG A 268 -26.20 1.15 3.77
CA ARG A 268 -25.14 0.20 3.36
C ARG A 268 -23.69 0.66 3.07
N SER A 269 -23.27 1.93 3.22
CA SER A 269 -21.86 2.31 2.89
C SER A 269 -21.31 3.57 3.59
N GLY A 270 -20.74 3.40 4.79
CA GLY A 270 -19.92 4.40 5.48
C GLY A 270 -18.69 3.73 6.09
N ARG A 271 -17.52 4.40 6.11
CA ARG A 271 -16.27 3.83 6.61
C ARG A 271 -16.27 3.87 8.13
N ARG A 272 -15.70 2.81 8.71
CA ARG A 272 -15.70 2.55 10.14
C ARG A 272 -14.55 3.33 10.79
N PRO A 273 -14.71 3.81 12.04
CA PRO A 273 -13.59 4.35 12.79
C PRO A 273 -12.52 3.27 12.99
N ASP A 274 -11.25 3.66 13.02
CA ASP A 274 -10.14 2.72 13.11
C ASP A 274 -10.05 2.11 14.53
N ILE A 275 -10.54 2.84 15.53
CA ILE A 275 -10.75 2.36 16.90
C ILE A 275 -12.09 2.88 17.40
N ILE A 276 -12.85 2.04 18.11
CA ILE A 276 -14.04 2.48 18.85
C ILE A 276 -13.99 1.98 20.29
N PHE A 277 -14.34 2.86 21.23
CA PHE A 277 -14.54 2.51 22.63
C PHE A 277 -16.03 2.51 22.94
N VAL A 278 -16.49 1.39 23.46
CA VAL A 278 -17.91 1.12 23.69
C VAL A 278 -18.13 0.71 25.13
N MET A 279 -19.20 1.23 25.75
CA MET A 279 -19.72 0.77 27.03
C MET A 279 -21.08 0.11 26.84
N MET A 280 -21.27 -1.04 27.46
CA MET A 280 -22.56 -1.71 27.58
C MET A 280 -23.16 -1.36 28.95
N ASP A 281 -24.39 -0.88 28.99
CA ASP A 281 -25.11 -0.74 30.27
C ASP A 281 -26.56 -1.16 30.09
N ARG A 282 -27.03 -2.07 30.96
CA ARG A 282 -28.39 -2.63 30.95
C ARG A 282 -28.88 -3.11 29.57
N GLY A 283 -27.99 -3.73 28.80
CA GLY A 283 -28.28 -4.25 27.45
C GLY A 283 -28.30 -3.19 26.34
N LYS A 284 -28.01 -1.93 26.64
CA LYS A 284 -27.80 -0.86 25.65
C LYS A 284 -26.32 -0.64 25.37
N LYS A 285 -25.99 -0.34 24.11
CA LYS A 285 -24.64 -0.03 23.64
C LYS A 285 -24.46 1.49 23.57
N TYR A 286 -23.41 2.01 24.20
CA TYR A 286 -23.02 3.43 24.15
C TYR A 286 -21.64 3.57 23.53
N GLU A 287 -21.53 4.38 22.49
CA GLU A 287 -20.26 4.69 21.82
C GLU A 287 -19.69 5.97 22.41
N LEU A 288 -18.52 5.89 23.06
CA LEU A 288 -17.98 6.98 23.87
C LEU A 288 -16.76 7.67 23.23
N MET A 289 -16.02 6.93 22.40
CA MET A 289 -14.86 7.45 21.67
C MET A 289 -14.72 6.74 20.33
N TYR A 290 -14.28 7.48 19.32
CA TYR A 290 -13.72 6.92 18.08
C TYR A 290 -12.32 7.49 17.81
N THR A 291 -11.54 6.74 17.05
CA THR A 291 -10.27 7.20 16.49
C THR A 291 -10.33 7.13 14.97
N GLU A 292 -9.86 8.18 14.31
CA GLU A 292 -9.74 8.24 12.86
C GLU A 292 -8.34 8.71 12.45
N CYS A 293 -7.67 7.91 11.60
CA CYS A 293 -6.41 8.28 10.97
C CYS A 293 -6.63 8.91 9.59
N SER A 294 -5.85 9.95 9.30
CA SER A 294 -5.83 10.71 8.04
C SER A 294 -7.16 11.41 7.70
N ARG A 295 -8.13 11.48 8.63
CA ARG A 295 -9.47 12.02 8.40
C ARG A 295 -9.77 13.18 9.33
N LEU A 296 -10.10 14.33 8.76
CA LEU A 296 -10.61 15.52 9.45
C LEU A 296 -12.12 15.43 9.77
N PHE A 297 -12.72 14.24 9.76
CA PHE A 297 -14.15 14.13 9.48
C PHE A 297 -15.01 13.57 10.62
N CYS A 298 -15.68 14.46 11.34
CA CYS A 298 -16.72 14.09 12.30
C CYS A 298 -18.11 14.27 11.68
N GLN A 299 -18.81 13.17 11.38
CA GLN A 299 -20.23 13.22 10.98
C GLN A 299 -21.16 13.20 12.20
N ARG A 300 -22.30 13.88 12.05
CA ARG A 300 -23.35 14.10 13.06
C ARG A 300 -23.68 12.83 13.88
N PRO A 301 -23.67 12.88 15.22
CA PRO A 301 -24.26 11.83 16.06
C PRO A 301 -25.79 11.88 16.00
N GLU A 302 -26.44 10.71 16.05
CA GLU A 302 -27.91 10.64 16.04
C GLU A 302 -28.52 11.25 17.32
N LYS A 303 -29.85 11.35 17.37
CA LYS A 303 -30.54 11.65 18.63
C LYS A 303 -30.24 10.47 19.56
N ASP A 304 -29.86 10.76 20.80
CA ASP A 304 -29.59 9.80 21.88
C ASP A 304 -28.15 9.27 22.01
N GLU A 305 -27.19 9.86 21.29
CA GLU A 305 -25.74 9.59 21.46
C GLU A 305 -25.05 10.68 22.31
N PHE A 306 -24.23 10.25 23.28
CA PHE A 306 -23.44 11.11 24.17
C PHE A 306 -22.36 11.89 23.40
N GLY A 307 -21.75 12.91 24.02
CA GLY A 307 -20.64 13.65 23.41
C GLY A 307 -19.51 12.70 23.06
N ILE A 308 -19.28 12.48 21.76
CA ILE A 308 -18.30 11.51 21.31
C ILE A 308 -16.93 12.17 21.31
N ILE A 309 -15.97 11.54 21.97
CA ILE A 309 -14.56 11.96 21.93
C ILE A 309 -13.97 11.49 20.60
N GLY A 310 -13.49 12.42 19.80
CA GLY A 310 -12.77 12.15 18.56
C GLY A 310 -11.28 12.19 18.81
N LEU A 311 -10.58 11.11 18.51
CA LEU A 311 -9.13 11.10 18.45
C LEU A 311 -8.70 11.11 16.99
N GLN A 312 -8.05 12.17 16.55
CA GLN A 312 -7.61 12.31 15.18
C GLN A 312 -6.09 12.11 15.09
N VAL A 313 -5.65 11.33 14.11
CA VAL A 313 -4.23 11.12 13.81
C VAL A 313 -3.95 11.67 12.42
N ALA A 314 -3.01 12.60 12.30
CA ALA A 314 -2.58 13.17 11.03
C ALA A 314 -1.05 13.18 10.99
N GLY A 315 -0.45 12.33 10.16
CA GLY A 315 0.99 12.07 10.20
C GLY A 315 1.45 11.74 11.62
N SER A 316 2.47 12.45 12.09
CA SER A 316 3.03 12.26 13.43
C SER A 316 2.29 13.00 14.56
N ILE A 317 1.12 13.59 14.29
CA ILE A 317 0.36 14.39 15.25
C ILE A 317 -0.89 13.64 15.68
N LEU A 318 -1.11 13.58 17.00
CA LEU A 318 -2.32 13.11 17.64
C LEU A 318 -3.10 14.31 18.17
N GLN A 319 -4.32 14.50 17.68
CA GLN A 319 -5.22 15.58 18.07
C GLN A 319 -6.42 15.00 18.83
N LEU A 320 -6.56 15.39 20.09
CA LEU A 320 -7.72 15.07 20.92
C LEU A 320 -8.79 16.15 20.75
N THR A 321 -9.98 15.71 20.35
CA THR A 321 -11.11 16.60 20.04
C THR A 321 -12.40 16.09 20.65
N VAL A 322 -13.33 17.00 20.92
CA VAL A 322 -14.65 16.62 21.43
C VAL A 322 -15.74 17.28 20.60
N LEU A 323 -16.71 16.45 20.19
CA LEU A 323 -17.89 16.90 19.46
C LEU A 323 -19.07 17.13 20.42
N ILE A 324 -19.40 18.41 20.63
CA ILE A 324 -20.45 18.85 21.55
C ILE A 324 -21.59 19.59 20.83
N ARG A 325 -22.75 18.99 20.95
CA ARG A 325 -24.13 19.42 20.86
C ARG A 325 -24.53 20.54 21.80
N ASP A 326 -24.78 21.76 21.37
CA ASP A 326 -25.35 22.77 22.28
C ASP A 326 -26.87 22.63 22.49
N GLY A 327 -27.39 23.41 23.43
CA GLY A 327 -28.83 23.49 23.75
C GLY A 327 -29.69 23.98 22.58
N ALA A 328 -29.11 24.60 21.56
CA ALA A 328 -29.77 25.01 20.32
C ALA A 328 -29.69 23.95 19.21
N ASN A 329 -29.21 22.74 19.53
CA ASN A 329 -28.98 21.63 18.59
C ASN A 329 -27.93 21.92 17.50
N VAL A 330 -26.98 22.81 17.77
CA VAL A 330 -25.83 23.06 16.90
C VAL A 330 -24.65 22.22 17.35
N ASP A 331 -24.04 21.50 16.40
CA ASP A 331 -22.86 20.68 16.63
C ASP A 331 -21.61 21.59 16.64
N ARG A 332 -20.88 21.60 17.74
CA ARG A 332 -19.62 22.34 17.94
C ARG A 332 -18.47 21.36 18.13
N TYR A 333 -17.34 21.68 17.53
CA TYR A 333 -16.14 20.87 17.60
C TYR A 333 -15.07 21.64 18.36
N TYR A 334 -14.50 21.00 19.38
CA TYR A 334 -13.50 21.60 20.24
C TYR A 334 -12.19 20.83 20.17
N HIS A 335 -11.12 21.57 19.96
CA HIS A 335 -9.77 21.07 20.13
C HIS A 335 -9.41 21.10 21.62
N LEU A 336 -9.01 19.94 22.18
CA LEU A 336 -8.63 19.84 23.59
C LEU A 336 -7.13 19.82 23.79
N HIS A 337 -6.44 18.96 23.05
CA HIS A 337 -5.02 18.76 23.23
C HIS A 337 -4.38 18.19 21.97
N GLU A 338 -3.13 18.59 21.72
CA GLU A 338 -2.33 18.12 20.59
C GLU A 338 -1.00 17.59 21.11
N SER A 339 -0.60 16.41 20.65
CA SER A 339 0.73 15.86 20.94
C SER A 339 1.33 15.19 19.73
N ARG A 340 2.66 15.16 19.69
CA ARG A 340 3.40 14.38 18.71
C ARG A 340 3.47 12.93 19.17
N ILE A 341 3.21 12.01 18.24
CA ILE A 341 3.29 10.57 18.48
C ILE A 341 4.77 10.18 18.56
N PRO A 342 5.24 9.59 19.68
CA PRO A 342 6.63 9.20 19.83
C PRO A 342 6.85 7.85 19.15
N VAL A 343 6.91 7.84 17.80
CA VAL A 343 7.13 6.64 16.97
C VAL A 343 8.44 5.93 17.33
N GLN A 344 9.43 6.70 17.79
CA GLN A 344 10.71 6.22 18.29
C GLN A 344 10.97 6.72 19.70
N LYS A 345 12.01 6.19 20.34
CA LYS A 345 12.52 6.71 21.61
C LYS A 345 12.86 8.19 21.43
N SER A 346 12.03 9.04 22.01
CA SER A 346 12.04 10.49 21.82
C SER A 346 12.45 11.20 23.10
N GLU A 347 12.60 12.53 23.02
CA GLU A 347 12.85 13.36 24.19
C GLU A 347 11.75 13.17 25.26
N PRO A 348 12.12 13.22 26.56
CA PRO A 348 11.17 13.05 27.66
C PRO A 348 9.94 13.95 27.55
N ALA A 349 10.11 15.20 27.11
CA ALA A 349 9.02 16.16 26.95
C ALA A 349 8.00 15.72 25.88
N VAL A 350 8.45 15.14 24.76
CA VAL A 350 7.56 14.65 23.70
C VAL A 350 6.75 13.45 24.20
N VAL A 351 7.41 12.53 24.90
CA VAL A 351 6.76 11.34 25.47
C VAL A 351 5.77 11.73 26.57
N ALA A 352 6.15 12.66 27.45
CA ALA A 352 5.29 13.18 28.51
C ALA A 352 4.03 13.82 27.94
N LYS A 353 4.16 14.72 26.95
CA LYS A 353 3.00 15.37 26.31
C LYS A 353 2.04 14.38 25.63
N PHE A 354 2.59 13.32 25.04
CA PHE A 354 1.78 12.23 24.48
C PHE A 354 1.03 11.44 25.55
N ILE A 355 1.71 11.04 26.64
CA ILE A 355 1.08 10.33 27.76
C ILE A 355 0.02 11.19 28.42
N GLU A 356 0.31 12.48 28.63
CA GLU A 356 -0.63 13.46 29.15
C GLU A 356 -1.91 13.43 28.32
N THR A 357 -1.83 13.54 27.00
CA THR A 357 -2.97 13.47 26.07
C THR A 357 -3.84 12.23 26.30
N LEU A 358 -3.22 11.06 26.52
CA LEU A 358 -3.94 9.81 26.78
C LEU A 358 -4.57 9.78 28.19
N LEU A 359 -3.92 10.37 29.19
CA LEU A 359 -4.50 10.54 30.52
C LEU A 359 -5.70 11.49 30.47
N ILE A 360 -5.63 12.60 29.73
CA ILE A 360 -6.77 13.52 29.49
C ILE A 360 -7.96 12.71 28.96
N LEU A 361 -7.73 11.94 27.90
CA LEU A 361 -8.73 11.05 27.30
C LEU A 361 -9.34 10.09 28.33
N ARG A 362 -8.50 9.43 29.14
CA ARG A 362 -8.93 8.51 30.20
C ARG A 362 -9.84 9.21 31.21
N ASN A 363 -9.44 10.39 31.69
CA ASN A 363 -10.21 11.15 32.68
C ASN A 363 -11.58 11.58 32.15
N ILE A 364 -11.64 12.04 30.90
CA ILE A 364 -12.89 12.37 30.22
C ILE A 364 -13.79 11.13 30.13
N LEU A 365 -13.24 9.98 29.73
CA LEU A 365 -14.00 8.74 29.64
C LEU A 365 -14.53 8.29 31.00
N ILE A 366 -13.75 8.41 32.08
CA ILE A 366 -14.20 8.08 33.45
C ILE A 366 -15.42 8.91 33.83
N VAL A 367 -15.37 10.23 33.59
CA VAL A 367 -16.50 11.11 33.87
C VAL A 367 -17.70 10.73 33.01
N ASN A 368 -17.52 10.55 31.70
CA ASN A 368 -18.59 10.16 30.79
C ASN A 368 -19.25 8.83 31.20
N MET A 369 -18.46 7.80 31.50
CA MET A 369 -18.95 6.49 31.95
C MET A 369 -19.71 6.58 33.27
N SER A 370 -19.25 7.44 34.18
CA SER A 370 -19.90 7.61 35.49
C SER A 370 -21.23 8.35 35.38
N LEU A 371 -21.44 9.16 34.34
CA LEU A 371 -22.71 9.84 34.09
C LEU A 371 -23.79 8.94 33.47
N LEU A 372 -23.41 7.87 32.75
CA LEU A 372 -24.36 6.98 32.04
C LEU A 372 -25.39 6.29 32.97
N PRO A 373 -25.00 5.69 34.11
CA PRO A 373 -25.94 4.95 34.96
C PRO A 373 -26.91 5.86 35.71
N HIS A 374 -26.49 7.10 36.03
CA HIS A 374 -27.33 8.09 36.70
C HIS A 374 -28.38 8.72 35.78
N GLY A 375 -28.27 8.46 34.48
CA GLY A 375 -29.32 8.80 33.53
C GLY A 375 -30.56 7.89 33.58
N SER A 376 -30.49 6.80 34.35
CA SER A 376 -31.51 5.75 34.34
C SER A 376 -31.90 5.30 35.75
N THR A 377 -32.78 6.05 36.42
CA THR A 377 -33.59 5.50 37.52
C THR A 377 -35.06 5.35 37.05
N PRO A 378 -35.53 4.11 36.83
CA PRO A 378 -36.93 3.85 36.52
C PRO A 378 -37.71 3.66 37.81
N LYS A 379 -38.44 4.67 38.29
CA LYS A 379 -39.58 4.50 39.21
C LYS A 379 -40.65 5.58 39.01
N SER A 380 -41.73 5.15 38.36
CA SER A 380 -43.12 5.65 38.31
C SER A 380 -43.43 7.11 37.93
N ASP A 381 -44.47 7.18 37.09
CA ASP A 381 -45.37 8.27 36.70
C ASP A 381 -44.99 9.15 35.49
N ARG A 382 -45.76 8.87 34.42
CA ARG A 382 -45.75 9.25 32.99
C ARG A 382 -45.74 10.75 32.65
N GLN A 383 -45.30 11.62 33.56
CA GLN A 383 -45.07 13.05 33.28
C GLN A 383 -43.64 13.51 33.61
N LYS A 384 -42.81 12.67 34.25
CA LYS A 384 -41.37 12.93 34.46
C LYS A 384 -40.47 12.33 33.38
N GLU A 385 -41.00 11.40 32.58
CA GLU A 385 -40.26 10.67 31.52
C GLU A 385 -39.66 11.60 30.46
N ASP A 386 -40.33 12.72 30.17
CA ASP A 386 -39.94 13.62 29.09
C ASP A 386 -38.90 14.67 29.50
N ASN A 387 -38.57 14.79 30.78
CA ASN A 387 -37.64 15.79 31.29
C ASN A 387 -36.29 15.20 31.70
N VAL A 388 -36.24 13.96 32.22
CA VAL A 388 -34.98 13.33 32.61
C VAL A 388 -34.21 12.82 31.38
N TRP A 389 -34.90 12.15 30.45
CA TRP A 389 -34.28 11.76 29.18
C TRP A 389 -33.92 12.98 28.33
N ARG A 390 -34.77 14.02 28.32
CA ARG A 390 -34.40 15.31 27.73
C ARG A 390 -33.19 15.93 28.43
N CYS A 391 -32.90 15.69 29.72
CA CYS A 391 -31.65 16.18 30.35
C CYS A 391 -30.36 15.43 29.94
N LEU A 392 -30.46 14.18 29.46
CA LEU A 392 -29.28 13.39 29.02
C LEU A 392 -29.13 13.37 27.49
N THR A 393 -30.23 13.35 26.75
CA THR A 393 -30.25 13.43 25.28
C THR A 393 -30.23 14.88 24.79
N SER A 394 -30.77 15.83 25.58
CA SER A 394 -30.34 17.23 25.56
C SER A 394 -29.36 17.47 26.72
N ARG A 395 -28.13 16.97 26.53
CA ARG A 395 -26.86 17.65 26.83
C ARG A 395 -26.95 18.84 27.81
N LYS A 396 -27.40 18.61 29.05
CA LYS A 396 -27.35 19.62 30.12
C LYS A 396 -26.08 19.53 30.96
N HIS A 397 -25.27 18.50 30.79
CA HIS A 397 -23.96 18.40 31.44
C HIS A 397 -22.84 17.91 30.50
N PRO A 398 -22.65 18.50 29.29
CA PRO A 398 -21.40 18.31 28.58
C PRO A 398 -20.26 18.94 29.38
N LEU A 399 -19.07 18.33 29.32
CA LEU A 399 -17.85 18.94 29.88
C LEU A 399 -17.66 20.32 29.22
N SER A 400 -17.52 21.37 30.02
CA SER A 400 -17.08 22.67 29.52
C SER A 400 -15.66 22.54 28.94
N ILE A 401 -15.22 23.46 28.07
CA ILE A 401 -13.82 23.39 27.62
C ILE A 401 -12.87 23.50 28.80
N GLU A 402 -13.15 24.38 29.78
CA GLU A 402 -12.34 24.47 30.99
C GLU A 402 -12.31 23.13 31.70
N GLN A 403 -13.42 22.41 31.80
CA GLN A 403 -13.39 21.04 32.32
C GLN A 403 -12.54 20.12 31.44
N ALA A 404 -12.67 20.14 30.13
CA ALA A 404 -11.93 19.25 29.23
C ALA A 404 -10.45 19.65 29.00
N SER A 405 -10.07 20.90 29.29
CA SER A 405 -8.76 21.52 29.01
C SER A 405 -8.01 22.01 30.24
N SER A 406 -8.68 22.20 31.39
CA SER A 406 -8.04 22.60 32.66
C SER A 406 -7.42 21.37 33.32
N ILE A 407 -6.29 20.96 32.77
CA ILE A 407 -5.43 19.96 33.38
C ILE A 407 -4.23 20.70 33.96
N HIS A 408 -3.98 20.41 35.24
CA HIS A 408 -3.21 21.25 36.15
C HIS A 408 -1.70 21.16 35.88
N PRO A 409 -0.94 22.28 35.90
CA PRO A 409 0.51 22.31 35.70
C PRO A 409 1.31 21.43 36.67
N GLU A 410 0.78 21.13 37.86
CA GLU A 410 1.47 20.30 38.86
C GLU A 410 1.68 18.84 38.43
N VAL A 411 0.89 18.32 37.47
CA VAL A 411 1.05 16.95 36.97
C VAL A 411 2.01 16.88 35.79
N GLU A 412 2.19 17.96 35.04
CA GLU A 412 3.18 18.05 33.97
C GLU A 412 4.59 17.83 34.55
N ASP A 413 4.93 18.50 35.66
CA ASP A 413 6.21 18.31 36.37
C ASP A 413 6.36 16.89 36.94
N LEU A 414 5.30 16.32 37.50
CA LEU A 414 5.31 14.96 38.04
C LEU A 414 5.45 13.91 36.92
N LEU A 415 4.81 14.13 35.78
CA LEU A 415 4.86 13.25 34.61
C LEU A 415 6.24 13.33 33.95
N ASN A 416 6.77 14.54 33.73
CA ASN A 416 8.12 14.75 33.25
C ASN A 416 9.13 14.04 34.16
N LYS A 417 8.97 14.16 35.48
CA LYS A 417 9.81 13.46 36.46
C LYS A 417 9.64 11.94 36.41
N ALA A 418 8.43 11.42 36.23
CA ALA A 418 8.17 9.99 36.10
C ALA A 418 8.80 9.41 34.82
N VAL A 419 8.62 10.08 33.68
CA VAL A 419 9.23 9.72 32.39
C VAL A 419 10.75 9.74 32.49
N GLU A 420 11.33 10.79 33.07
CA GLU A 420 12.77 10.85 33.31
C GLU A 420 13.28 9.71 34.20
N ASN A 421 12.57 9.42 35.30
CA ASN A 421 12.94 8.35 36.21
C ASN A 421 12.90 6.99 35.53
N TYR A 422 11.87 6.73 34.71
CA TYR A 422 11.75 5.52 33.92
C TYR A 422 12.92 5.37 32.93
N ILE A 423 13.27 6.43 32.20
CA ILE A 423 14.41 6.42 31.27
C ILE A 423 15.71 6.10 32.03
N LYS A 424 15.96 6.80 33.15
CA LYS A 424 17.12 6.56 34.02
C LYS A 424 17.15 5.13 34.56
N GLN A 425 16.01 4.56 34.94
CA GLN A 425 15.90 3.18 35.42
C GLN A 425 16.23 2.17 34.33
N LYS A 426 15.71 2.36 33.11
CA LYS A 426 16.01 1.48 31.98
C LYS A 426 17.47 1.56 31.54
N GLU A 427 18.07 2.74 31.60
CA GLU A 427 19.52 2.90 31.37
C GLU A 427 20.35 2.17 32.44
N ARG A 428 19.95 2.24 33.71
CA ARG A 428 20.59 1.46 34.80
C ARG A 428 20.39 -0.04 34.66
N GLN A 429 19.26 -0.50 34.12
CA GLN A 429 19.03 -1.92 33.82
C GLN A 429 19.92 -2.41 32.66
N LYS A 430 20.22 -1.55 31.68
CA LYS A 430 21.25 -1.83 30.66
C LYS A 430 22.67 -1.82 31.24
N MET A 431 22.91 -1.07 32.32
CA MET A 431 24.20 -0.98 33.02
C MET A 431 24.20 -1.73 34.38
N LYS A 432 23.76 -2.99 34.44
CA LYS A 432 24.01 -3.80 35.65
C LYS A 432 25.51 -4.15 35.74
N PRO A 433 26.16 -4.08 36.92
CA PRO A 433 27.55 -4.53 37.09
C PRO A 433 27.62 -6.04 36.88
N ILE A 434 28.57 -6.48 36.08
CA ILE A 434 28.85 -7.90 35.82
C ILE A 434 29.27 -8.53 37.16
N THR A 435 28.44 -9.42 37.70
CA THR A 435 28.82 -10.32 38.81
C THR A 435 29.72 -11.43 38.28
N SER A 436 30.64 -11.96 39.11
CA SER A 436 31.68 -12.93 38.71
C SER A 436 31.16 -14.17 37.96
N ASP A 437 29.94 -14.61 38.25
CA ASP A 437 29.31 -15.77 37.60
C ASP A 437 28.87 -15.46 36.16
N CYS A 438 28.60 -14.19 35.85
CA CYS A 438 28.32 -13.74 34.50
C CYS A 438 29.63 -13.58 33.70
N GLU A 439 30.74 -13.26 34.37
CA GLU A 439 32.07 -13.19 33.77
C GLU A 439 32.58 -14.56 33.31
N THR A 440 32.32 -15.62 34.09
CA THR A 440 32.65 -17.00 33.70
C THR A 440 31.74 -17.52 32.60
N SER A 441 30.43 -17.24 32.66
CA SER A 441 29.50 -17.61 31.59
C SER A 441 29.80 -16.88 30.28
N LEU A 442 30.11 -15.58 30.33
CA LEU A 442 30.52 -14.80 29.15
C LEU A 442 31.88 -15.24 28.61
N ARG A 443 32.82 -15.69 29.45
CA ARG A 443 34.07 -16.31 28.96
C ARG A 443 33.79 -17.60 28.21
N GLN A 444 32.91 -18.45 28.74
CA GLN A 444 32.56 -19.71 28.11
C GLN A 444 31.81 -19.51 26.79
N GLU A 445 30.84 -18.59 26.74
CA GLU A 445 30.16 -18.21 25.49
C GLU A 445 31.13 -17.57 24.48
N ASN A 446 32.07 -16.74 24.93
CA ASN A 446 33.09 -16.17 24.04
C ASN A 446 34.06 -17.23 23.49
N GLU A 447 34.39 -18.26 24.26
CA GLU A 447 35.18 -19.40 23.80
C GLU A 447 34.40 -20.22 22.75
N GLU A 448 33.11 -20.48 22.98
CA GLU A 448 32.24 -21.16 22.01
C GLU A 448 32.05 -20.34 20.73
N LEU A 449 31.90 -19.02 20.85
CA LEU A 449 31.85 -18.09 19.72
C LEU A 449 33.19 -18.05 18.96
N CYS A 450 34.32 -18.11 19.67
CA CYS A 450 35.64 -18.15 19.05
C CYS A 450 35.83 -19.43 18.23
N ILE A 451 35.41 -20.58 18.76
CA ILE A 451 35.43 -21.87 18.05
C ILE A 451 34.49 -21.81 16.83
N SER A 452 33.27 -21.32 17.01
CA SER A 452 32.30 -21.18 15.92
C SER A 452 32.79 -20.25 14.81
N LYS A 453 33.47 -19.16 15.17
CA LYS A 453 34.10 -18.24 14.23
C LYS A 453 35.20 -18.93 13.41
N GLN A 454 36.09 -19.68 14.04
CA GLN A 454 37.15 -20.43 13.33
C GLN A 454 36.56 -21.47 12.36
N VAL A 455 35.48 -22.16 12.75
CA VAL A 455 34.78 -23.11 11.88
C VAL A 455 34.15 -22.39 10.67
N LEU A 456 33.58 -21.20 10.88
CA LEU A 456 33.02 -20.38 9.79
C LEU A 456 34.11 -19.85 8.86
N GLU A 457 35.23 -19.36 9.41
CA GLU A 457 36.39 -18.90 8.62
C GLU A 457 36.92 -20.02 7.71
N LYS A 458 37.04 -21.24 8.25
CA LYS A 458 37.44 -22.41 7.45
C LYS A 458 36.44 -22.73 6.33
N LYS A 459 35.12 -22.64 6.60
CA LYS A 459 34.09 -22.83 5.56
C LYS A 459 34.14 -21.74 4.48
N ILE A 460 34.46 -20.50 4.85
CA ILE A 460 34.64 -19.40 3.89
C ILE A 460 35.85 -19.69 2.98
N GLU A 461 36.96 -20.18 3.55
CA GLU A 461 38.15 -20.57 2.79
C GLU A 461 37.85 -21.71 1.80
N GLU A 462 37.12 -22.76 2.24
CA GLU A 462 36.65 -23.84 1.36
C GLU A 462 35.74 -23.34 0.22
N LEU A 463 34.88 -22.35 0.49
CA LEU A 463 34.02 -21.74 -0.54
C LEU A 463 34.81 -20.89 -1.53
N LEU A 464 35.87 -20.20 -1.09
CA LEU A 464 36.76 -19.44 -1.98
C LEU A 464 37.53 -20.35 -2.92
N ASP A 465 38.06 -21.47 -2.41
CA ASP A 465 38.72 -22.49 -3.24
C ASP A 465 37.77 -23.07 -4.30
N LEU A 466 36.52 -23.36 -3.91
CA LEU A 466 35.50 -23.81 -4.85
C LEU A 466 35.20 -22.74 -5.90
N GLN A 467 35.07 -21.47 -5.52
CA GLN A 467 34.85 -20.37 -6.45
C GLN A 467 35.99 -20.24 -7.47
N GLU A 468 37.24 -20.39 -7.04
CA GLU A 468 38.40 -20.35 -7.94
C GLU A 468 38.41 -21.55 -8.91
N GLN A 469 38.04 -22.74 -8.43
CA GLN A 469 37.85 -23.91 -9.30
C GLN A 469 36.74 -23.69 -10.34
N TYR A 470 35.59 -23.13 -9.95
CA TYR A 470 34.52 -22.80 -10.89
C TYR A 470 34.98 -21.79 -11.94
N LYS A 471 35.73 -20.76 -11.53
CA LYS A 471 36.29 -19.76 -12.44
C LYS A 471 37.27 -20.37 -13.43
N SER A 472 38.15 -21.26 -12.97
CA SER A 472 39.07 -22.00 -13.84
C SER A 472 38.33 -22.87 -14.87
N ARG A 473 37.24 -23.54 -14.43
CA ARG A 473 36.40 -24.37 -15.29
C ARG A 473 35.64 -23.55 -16.34
N GLU A 474 35.16 -22.37 -15.98
CA GLU A 474 34.50 -21.44 -16.91
C GLU A 474 35.47 -20.96 -18.01
N VAL A 475 36.71 -20.62 -17.65
CA VAL A 475 37.75 -20.25 -18.62
C VAL A 475 38.14 -21.43 -19.53
N ALA A 476 38.16 -22.66 -19.01
CA ALA A 476 38.40 -23.83 -19.83
C ALA A 476 37.24 -24.09 -20.82
N MET A 477 36.00 -23.88 -20.39
CA MET A 477 34.82 -24.07 -21.23
C MET A 477 34.75 -23.03 -22.35
N THR A 478 35.06 -21.76 -22.07
CA THR A 478 35.10 -20.69 -23.07
C THR A 478 36.17 -20.94 -24.14
N ARG A 479 37.37 -21.38 -23.77
CA ARG A 479 38.41 -21.79 -24.74
C ARG A 479 37.97 -22.94 -25.66
N SER A 480 37.34 -23.97 -25.09
CA SER A 480 36.81 -25.09 -25.88
C SER A 480 35.71 -24.65 -26.85
N LEU A 481 34.87 -23.71 -26.43
CA LEU A 481 33.84 -23.11 -27.28
C LEU A 481 34.46 -22.31 -28.44
N GLU A 482 35.48 -21.50 -28.19
CA GLU A 482 36.22 -20.77 -29.23
C GLU A 482 36.85 -21.73 -30.25
N GLU A 483 37.56 -22.78 -29.80
CA GLU A 483 38.13 -23.80 -30.69
C GLU A 483 37.05 -24.49 -31.55
N SER A 484 35.87 -24.75 -30.97
CA SER A 484 34.75 -25.32 -31.72
C SER A 484 34.18 -24.32 -32.73
N GLY A 485 34.13 -23.03 -32.40
CA GLY A 485 33.73 -21.94 -33.29
C GLY A 485 34.65 -21.81 -34.50
N GLU A 486 35.96 -21.90 -34.29
CA GLU A 486 36.95 -21.89 -35.38
C GLU A 486 36.77 -23.09 -36.32
N LYS A 487 36.56 -24.30 -35.78
CA LYS A 487 36.29 -25.50 -36.58
C LYS A 487 35.00 -25.36 -37.39
N VAL A 488 33.95 -24.78 -36.81
CA VAL A 488 32.69 -24.51 -37.52
C VAL A 488 32.91 -23.50 -38.64
N SER A 489 33.72 -22.46 -38.42
CA SER A 489 34.07 -21.50 -39.48
C SER A 489 34.81 -22.18 -40.64
N GLN A 490 35.81 -23.01 -40.36
CA GLN A 490 36.55 -23.77 -41.39
C GLN A 490 35.63 -24.71 -42.19
N LEU A 491 34.70 -25.38 -41.52
CA LEU A 491 33.68 -26.22 -42.18
C LEU A 491 32.76 -25.38 -43.05
N SER A 492 32.33 -24.20 -42.58
CA SER A 492 31.50 -23.27 -43.34
C SER A 492 32.20 -22.82 -44.63
N ASP A 493 33.49 -22.47 -44.56
CA ASP A 493 34.29 -22.07 -45.72
C ASP A 493 34.43 -23.22 -46.73
N SER A 494 34.67 -24.44 -46.24
CA SER A 494 34.74 -25.64 -47.07
C SER A 494 33.39 -25.92 -47.77
N VAL A 495 32.28 -25.77 -47.07
CA VAL A 495 30.93 -25.91 -47.65
C VAL A 495 30.67 -24.83 -48.71
N ALA A 496 31.09 -23.59 -48.48
CA ALA A 496 30.99 -22.52 -49.46
C ALA A 496 31.81 -22.82 -50.72
N PHE A 497 33.03 -23.33 -50.55
CA PHE A 497 33.88 -23.78 -51.65
C PHE A 497 33.22 -24.89 -52.46
N PHE A 498 32.72 -25.94 -51.82
CA PHE A 498 32.01 -27.02 -52.53
C PHE A 498 30.75 -26.52 -53.26
N LYS A 499 29.97 -25.61 -52.65
CA LYS A 499 28.83 -24.97 -53.32
C LYS A 499 29.23 -24.21 -54.59
N SER A 500 30.44 -23.63 -54.63
CA SER A 500 30.94 -22.92 -55.82
C SER A 500 31.31 -23.87 -56.97
N ILE A 501 31.77 -25.09 -56.67
CA ILE A 501 32.21 -26.08 -57.68
C ILE A 501 31.02 -26.86 -58.26
N ILE A 502 30.00 -27.16 -57.45
CA ILE A 502 28.85 -27.99 -57.87
C ILE A 502 28.22 -27.54 -59.21
N PRO A 503 28.01 -26.24 -59.50
CA PRO A 503 27.44 -25.78 -60.77
C PRO A 503 28.31 -26.15 -61.98
N ASP A 504 29.62 -25.99 -61.88
CA ASP A 504 30.55 -26.28 -62.97
C ASP A 504 30.61 -27.78 -63.25
N THR A 505 30.66 -28.60 -62.20
CA THR A 505 30.61 -30.05 -62.34
C THR A 505 29.28 -30.51 -62.93
N LYS A 506 28.15 -29.94 -62.51
CA LYS A 506 26.84 -30.21 -63.12
C LYS A 506 26.82 -29.87 -64.60
N LYS A 507 27.40 -28.72 -64.99
CA LYS A 507 27.51 -28.31 -66.39
C LYS A 507 28.36 -29.28 -67.22
N ALA A 508 29.47 -29.76 -66.65
CA ALA A 508 30.32 -30.77 -67.29
C ALA A 508 29.59 -32.11 -67.49
N ILE A 509 28.82 -32.57 -66.49
CA ILE A 509 28.02 -33.80 -66.58
C ILE A 509 26.98 -33.68 -67.70
N VAL A 510 26.21 -32.58 -67.74
CA VAL A 510 25.22 -32.34 -68.81
C VAL A 510 25.87 -32.31 -70.20
N SER A 511 27.09 -31.81 -70.31
CA SER A 511 27.84 -31.84 -71.58
C SER A 511 28.30 -33.25 -71.96
N ALA A 512 28.68 -34.07 -70.98
CA ALA A 512 29.07 -35.46 -71.19
C ALA A 512 27.86 -36.31 -71.61
N GLU A 513 26.71 -36.15 -70.95
CA GLU A 513 25.44 -36.80 -71.30
C GLU A 513 25.07 -36.55 -72.77
N LYS A 514 25.12 -35.29 -73.24
CA LYS A 514 24.90 -34.97 -74.67
C LYS A 514 25.86 -35.68 -75.61
N SER A 515 27.11 -35.85 -75.20
CA SER A 515 28.12 -36.52 -76.02
C SER A 515 27.87 -38.03 -76.09
N ILE A 516 27.40 -38.63 -74.98
CA ILE A 516 26.99 -40.04 -74.90
C ILE A 516 25.77 -40.28 -75.78
N ASP A 517 24.72 -39.46 -75.69
CA ASP A 517 23.53 -39.57 -76.56
C ASP A 517 23.91 -39.55 -78.05
N MET A 518 24.86 -38.70 -78.43
CA MET A 518 25.33 -38.63 -79.81
C MET A 518 26.10 -39.89 -80.25
N LEU A 519 26.84 -40.53 -79.33
CA LEU A 519 27.53 -41.79 -79.56
C LEU A 519 26.56 -42.97 -79.65
N GLU A 520 25.57 -43.05 -78.75
CA GLU A 520 24.53 -44.08 -78.78
C GLU A 520 23.79 -44.05 -80.12
N ASN A 521 23.41 -42.87 -80.62
CA ASN A 521 22.81 -42.72 -81.95
C ASN A 521 23.70 -43.25 -83.08
N LYS A 522 25.03 -43.06 -82.99
CA LYS A 522 25.97 -43.62 -83.97
C LYS A 522 26.07 -45.15 -83.86
N CYS A 523 26.02 -45.70 -82.65
CA CYS A 523 25.99 -47.15 -82.43
C CYS A 523 24.74 -47.78 -83.06
N TRP A 524 23.56 -47.21 -82.84
CA TRP A 524 22.31 -47.65 -83.48
C TRP A 524 22.43 -47.69 -85.01
N HIS A 525 23.00 -46.64 -85.62
CA HIS A 525 23.21 -46.63 -87.07
C HIS A 525 24.16 -47.75 -87.53
N LEU A 526 25.24 -48.02 -86.79
CA LEU A 526 26.16 -49.10 -87.12
C LEU A 526 25.49 -50.48 -86.97
N GLU A 527 24.67 -50.69 -85.94
CA GLU A 527 23.89 -51.92 -85.76
C GLU A 527 22.92 -52.17 -86.92
N ASP A 528 22.27 -51.12 -87.43
CA ASP A 528 21.44 -51.21 -88.64
C ASP A 528 22.24 -51.63 -89.88
N ILE A 529 23.45 -51.05 -90.05
CA ILE A 529 24.35 -51.41 -91.15
C ILE A 529 24.80 -52.87 -91.03
N ILE A 530 25.19 -53.31 -89.83
CA ILE A 530 25.59 -54.69 -89.55
C ILE A 530 24.42 -55.62 -89.86
N SER A 531 23.23 -55.34 -89.33
CA SER A 531 22.01 -56.10 -89.61
C SER A 531 21.66 -56.18 -91.10
N ALA A 532 21.92 -55.10 -91.86
CA ALA A 532 21.76 -55.11 -93.32
C ALA A 532 22.83 -55.95 -94.04
N LYS A 533 24.07 -55.94 -93.56
CA LYS A 533 25.17 -56.77 -94.10
C LYS A 533 24.96 -58.23 -93.78
N ASP A 534 24.55 -58.57 -92.56
CA ASP A 534 24.26 -59.95 -92.15
C ASP A 534 23.14 -60.56 -93.00
N ARG A 535 22.07 -59.80 -93.26
CA ARG A 535 21.03 -60.22 -94.23
C ARG A 535 21.58 -60.50 -95.62
N LYS A 536 22.52 -59.67 -96.12
CA LYS A 536 23.18 -59.89 -97.42
C LYS A 536 24.09 -61.12 -97.39
N ILE A 537 24.83 -61.35 -96.30
CA ILE A 537 25.67 -62.54 -96.13
C ILE A 537 24.79 -63.79 -96.12
N ILE A 538 23.71 -63.81 -95.34
CA ILE A 538 22.76 -64.93 -95.32
C ILE A 538 22.19 -65.19 -96.72
N ALA A 539 21.82 -64.13 -97.46
CA ALA A 539 21.35 -64.28 -98.84
C ALA A 539 22.43 -64.87 -99.79
N LEU A 540 23.70 -64.43 -99.64
CA LEU A 540 24.82 -64.97 -100.41
C LEU A 540 25.13 -66.42 -100.02
N VAL A 541 25.13 -66.75 -98.74
CA VAL A 541 25.33 -68.12 -98.23
C VAL A 541 24.22 -69.04 -98.75
N ASN A 542 22.96 -68.63 -98.69
CA ASN A 542 21.85 -69.39 -99.27
C ASN A 542 22.03 -69.60 -100.79
N LYS A 543 22.55 -68.60 -101.50
CA LYS A 543 22.88 -68.71 -102.92
C LYS A 543 24.05 -69.67 -103.16
N ILE A 544 25.12 -69.63 -102.38
CA ILE A 544 26.24 -70.58 -102.45
C ILE A 544 25.75 -72.00 -102.13
N SER A 545 24.96 -72.19 -101.07
CA SER A 545 24.32 -73.47 -100.72
C SER A 545 23.41 -74.02 -101.82
N SER A 546 22.84 -73.16 -102.66
CA SER A 546 22.09 -73.61 -103.85
C SER A 546 23.01 -74.13 -104.95
N TYR A 547 24.26 -73.63 -105.04
CA TYR A 547 25.28 -74.16 -105.96
C TYR A 547 25.98 -75.40 -105.42
N THR A 548 26.26 -75.49 -104.09
CA THR A 548 26.89 -76.68 -103.46
C THR A 548 25.93 -77.83 -103.18
N ARG A 549 24.63 -77.70 -103.47
CA ARG A 549 23.71 -78.85 -103.53
C ARG A 549 23.94 -79.75 -104.76
N TYR A 550 24.83 -79.35 -105.67
CA TYR A 550 25.42 -80.20 -106.69
C TYR A 550 26.94 -80.08 -106.56
N SER A 551 27.61 -81.23 -106.37
CA SER A 551 29.07 -81.42 -106.26
C SER A 551 29.65 -81.46 -104.84
N ASP A 552 29.75 -82.69 -104.33
CA ASP A 552 30.81 -83.18 -103.45
C ASP A 552 32.18 -82.66 -103.89
N ILE A 553 33.02 -82.25 -102.94
CA ILE A 553 34.43 -82.69 -102.79
C ILE A 553 35.00 -82.04 -101.51
N ASN A 554 35.38 -82.91 -100.58
CA ASN A 554 36.20 -82.68 -99.40
C ASN A 554 37.54 -82.04 -99.76
N ILE A 555 37.83 -80.84 -99.25
CA ILE A 555 39.20 -80.33 -99.06
C ILE A 555 39.25 -79.57 -97.74
N GLU A 556 39.92 -80.15 -96.76
CA GLU A 556 40.41 -79.48 -95.55
C GLU A 556 41.71 -78.73 -95.88
N PRO A 557 41.88 -77.48 -95.40
CA PRO A 557 43.23 -76.94 -95.25
C PRO A 557 43.51 -76.41 -93.83
N GLU A 558 44.57 -77.02 -93.29
CA GLU A 558 45.67 -76.48 -92.50
C GLU A 558 45.58 -75.09 -91.83
N ILE A 559 45.87 -75.15 -90.54
CA ILE A 559 46.07 -74.07 -89.57
C ILE A 559 47.17 -73.10 -90.03
N TYR A 560 46.87 -71.80 -90.03
CA TYR A 560 47.88 -70.75 -89.98
C TYR A 560 47.77 -69.96 -88.67
N SER A 561 48.86 -70.00 -87.89
CA SER A 561 49.10 -69.21 -86.69
C SER A 561 49.37 -67.74 -87.03
N SER A 562 48.77 -66.81 -86.29
CA SER A 562 49.18 -65.39 -86.30
C SER A 562 48.88 -64.68 -84.97
N ILE A 563 49.90 -64.71 -84.10
CA ILE A 563 50.42 -63.63 -83.25
C ILE A 563 49.73 -62.26 -83.41
N LYS A 564 49.14 -61.73 -82.33
CA LYS A 564 49.57 -60.48 -81.66
C LYS A 564 48.67 -60.14 -80.46
N GLU A 565 49.26 -60.16 -79.27
CA GLU A 565 48.77 -59.44 -78.11
C GLU A 565 48.67 -57.94 -78.43
N ARG A 566 47.58 -57.31 -78.00
CA ARG A 566 47.54 -55.87 -77.72
C ARG A 566 47.00 -55.69 -76.30
N LYS A 567 47.89 -55.24 -75.42
CA LYS A 567 47.52 -54.43 -74.26
C LYS A 567 47.37 -52.98 -74.73
N LEU A 568 46.18 -52.43 -74.55
CA LEU A 568 45.91 -51.12 -73.95
C LEU A 568 44.40 -50.99 -73.76
#